data_AF-A0A3M8FEW4-F1
#
_entry.id   AF-A0A3M8FEW4-F1
#
_cell.length_a   1.000
_cell.length_b   1.000
_cell.length_c   1.000
_cell.angle_alpha   90.00
_cell.angle_beta   90.00
_cell.angle_gamma   90.00
#
_symmetry.space_group_name_H-M   'P 1'
#
loop_
_entity.id
_entity.type
_entity.pdbx_description
1 polymer ?
#
loop_
_entity_poly.entity_id
_entity_poly.type
_entity_poly.pdbx_seq_one_letter_code
_entity_poly.pdbx_strand_id
1 'polypeptide(L)'
;MQLPRAFWALHRQYYRPYQRYAELQLGDPGAATRLVHQVFMDLATHWDQLMEEPNPATCAWSHLKQCIADELRGREPAMAETAVFSSVARVALESVREQFAAMESKIGLYPAISRLPDRLFDVIVLRHVLGYPSDRTAHIMGITEATVRSHLGAARRKLERDLGLPHAGQEHR
;
A
#
# COMPACT_ATOMS: atom_id res chain seq x y z
N MET A 1 -32.39 5.44 -7.11
CA MET A 1 -31.72 4.12 -7.24
C MET A 1 -31.09 3.80 -5.89
N GLN A 2 -31.47 2.69 -5.26
CA GLN A 2 -30.96 2.32 -3.94
C GLN A 2 -29.78 1.36 -4.13
N LEU A 3 -28.60 1.69 -3.59
CA LEU A 3 -27.41 0.84 -3.75
C LEU A 3 -27.57 -0.51 -3.03
N PRO A 4 -27.07 -1.63 -3.60
CA PRO A 4 -27.19 -2.95 -3.00
C PRO A 4 -26.54 -3.04 -1.61
N ARG A 5 -27.03 -3.95 -0.75
CA ARG A 5 -26.40 -4.22 0.56
C ARG A 5 -24.93 -4.61 0.45
N ALA A 6 -24.56 -5.30 -0.62
CA ALA A 6 -23.19 -5.70 -0.91
C ALA A 6 -22.25 -4.49 -1.08
N PHE A 7 -22.72 -3.40 -1.69
CA PHE A 7 -21.95 -2.15 -1.79
C PHE A 7 -21.63 -1.59 -0.41
N TRP A 8 -22.63 -1.51 0.48
CA TRP A 8 -22.41 -0.98 1.83
C TRP A 8 -21.50 -1.86 2.69
N ALA A 9 -21.52 -3.17 2.47
CA ALA A 9 -20.56 -4.09 3.08
C ALA A 9 -19.14 -3.83 2.59
N LEU A 10 -18.95 -3.71 1.27
CA LEU A 10 -17.67 -3.38 0.63
C LEU A 10 -17.14 -2.02 1.14
N HIS A 11 -18.00 -1.00 1.17
CA HIS A 11 -17.68 0.32 1.72
C HIS A 11 -17.19 0.22 3.17
N ARG A 12 -17.96 -0.42 4.06
CA ARG A 12 -17.57 -0.58 5.48
C ARG A 12 -16.24 -1.32 5.63
N GLN A 13 -15.98 -2.29 4.76
CA GLN A 13 -14.78 -3.10 4.79
C GLN A 13 -13.53 -2.33 4.32
N TYR A 14 -13.63 -1.55 3.25
CA TYR A 14 -12.45 -0.99 2.58
C TYR A 14 -12.26 0.52 2.76
N TYR A 15 -13.28 1.27 3.19
CA TYR A 15 -13.17 2.73 3.35
C TYR A 15 -12.01 3.15 4.24
N ARG A 16 -11.92 2.62 5.46
CA ARG A 16 -10.86 2.99 6.40
C ARG A 16 -9.46 2.58 5.91
N PRO A 17 -9.22 1.35 5.41
CA PRO A 17 -7.95 1.01 4.78
C PRO A 17 -7.57 1.92 3.61
N TYR A 18 -8.51 2.24 2.73
CA TYR A 18 -8.25 3.11 1.57
C TYR A 18 -7.90 4.52 2.03
N GLN A 19 -8.62 5.04 3.03
CA GLN A 19 -8.36 6.35 3.61
C GLN A 19 -6.97 6.43 4.24
N ARG A 20 -6.58 5.45 5.05
CA ARG A 20 -5.23 5.44 5.67
C ARG A 20 -4.12 5.32 4.62
N TYR A 21 -4.36 4.57 3.55
CA TYR A 21 -3.41 4.46 2.44
C TYR A 21 -3.29 5.79 1.69
N ALA A 22 -4.41 6.39 1.29
CA ALA A 22 -4.43 7.68 0.60
C ALA A 22 -3.84 8.81 1.46
N GLU A 23 -4.12 8.83 2.77
CA GLU A 23 -3.56 9.82 3.70
C GLU A 23 -2.03 9.76 3.74
N LEU A 24 -1.48 8.54 3.77
CA LEU A 24 -0.03 8.34 3.74
C LEU A 24 0.59 8.79 2.40
N GLN A 25 -0.09 8.57 1.28
CA GLN A 25 0.41 8.95 -0.05
C GLN A 25 0.29 10.44 -0.33
N LEU A 26 -0.80 11.07 0.11
CA LEU A 26 -1.11 12.47 -0.20
C LEU A 26 -0.58 13.44 0.86
N GLY A 27 -0.33 12.98 2.09
CA GLY A 27 0.11 13.82 3.21
C GLY A 27 -0.96 14.78 3.75
N ASP A 28 -2.19 14.72 3.23
CA ASP A 28 -3.33 15.56 3.61
C ASP A 28 -4.55 14.66 3.93
N PRO A 29 -4.98 14.58 5.20
CA PRO A 29 -6.15 13.78 5.61
C PRO A 29 -7.45 14.22 4.94
N GLY A 30 -7.61 15.52 4.67
CA GLY A 30 -8.76 16.08 3.98
C GLY A 30 -8.79 15.69 2.51
N ALA A 31 -7.65 15.77 1.82
CA ALA A 31 -7.52 15.30 0.44
C ALA A 31 -7.79 13.79 0.32
N ALA A 32 -7.22 12.99 1.24
CA ALA A 32 -7.45 11.55 1.29
C ALA A 32 -8.92 11.19 1.48
N THR A 33 -9.62 11.88 2.39
CA THR A 33 -11.05 11.65 2.64
C THR A 33 -11.89 11.94 1.40
N ARG A 34 -11.62 13.06 0.72
CA ARG A 34 -12.32 13.42 -0.53
C ARG A 34 -12.05 12.43 -1.65
N LEU A 35 -10.79 12.05 -1.85
CA LEU A 35 -10.38 11.11 -2.89
C LEU A 35 -11.04 9.74 -2.67
N VAL A 36 -11.01 9.21 -1.44
CA VAL A 36 -11.62 7.91 -1.15
C VAL A 36 -13.13 7.96 -1.30
N HIS A 37 -13.78 9.06 -0.91
CA HIS A 37 -15.21 9.22 -1.18
C HIS A 37 -15.50 9.19 -2.70
N GLN A 38 -14.72 9.91 -3.52
CA GLN A 38 -14.87 9.88 -4.97
C GLN A 38 -14.69 8.47 -5.53
N VAL A 39 -13.67 7.73 -5.09
CA VAL A 39 -13.44 6.33 -5.47
C VAL A 39 -14.68 5.48 -5.20
N PHE A 40 -15.29 5.61 -4.02
CA PHE A 40 -16.52 4.85 -3.71
C PHE A 40 -17.74 5.29 -4.52
N MET A 41 -17.84 6.58 -4.88
CA MET A 41 -18.87 7.05 -5.80
C MET A 41 -18.69 6.46 -7.20
N ASP A 42 -17.46 6.41 -7.71
CA ASP A 42 -17.16 5.80 -9.01
C ASP A 42 -17.48 4.31 -9.02
N LEU A 43 -17.10 3.58 -7.96
CA LEU A 43 -17.44 2.16 -7.79
C LEU A 43 -18.95 1.94 -7.66
N ALA A 44 -19.69 2.88 -7.06
CA ALA A 44 -21.14 2.81 -6.98
C ALA A 44 -21.82 3.02 -8.34
N THR A 45 -21.31 3.95 -9.14
CA THR A 45 -21.79 4.22 -10.50
C THR A 45 -21.57 3.02 -11.43
N HIS A 46 -20.45 2.31 -11.27
CA HIS A 46 -20.08 1.15 -12.10
C HIS A 46 -20.25 -0.18 -11.36
N TRP A 47 -21.18 -0.24 -10.39
CA TRP A 47 -21.32 -1.37 -9.47
C TRP A 47 -21.53 -2.71 -10.18
N ASP A 48 -22.42 -2.75 -11.18
CA ASP A 48 -22.76 -3.99 -11.87
C ASP A 48 -21.54 -4.52 -12.66
N GLN A 49 -20.81 -3.65 -13.35
CA GLN A 49 -19.57 -4.00 -14.07
C GLN A 49 -18.48 -4.50 -13.11
N LEU A 50 -18.31 -3.81 -11.97
CA LEU A 50 -17.34 -4.21 -10.95
C LEU A 50 -17.61 -5.63 -10.42
N MET A 51 -18.88 -6.02 -10.33
CA MET A 51 -19.28 -7.35 -9.86
C MET A 51 -19.15 -8.45 -10.92
N GLU A 52 -19.04 -8.09 -12.20
CA GLU A 52 -18.72 -9.02 -13.30
C GLU A 52 -17.22 -9.33 -13.38
N GLU A 53 -16.37 -8.48 -12.81
CA GLU A 53 -14.94 -8.69 -12.77
C GLU A 53 -14.57 -9.97 -12.00
N PRO A 54 -13.58 -10.77 -12.48
CA PRO A 54 -13.12 -11.96 -11.78
C PRO A 54 -12.60 -11.66 -10.37
N ASN A 55 -12.15 -10.43 -10.12
CA ASN A 55 -11.65 -9.98 -8.83
C ASN A 55 -11.99 -8.51 -8.56
N PRO A 56 -13.20 -8.25 -8.04
CA PRO A 56 -13.68 -6.89 -7.77
C PRO A 56 -12.78 -6.10 -6.82
N ALA A 57 -12.17 -6.78 -5.83
CA ALA A 57 -11.27 -6.14 -4.87
C ALA A 57 -9.98 -5.62 -5.53
N THR A 58 -9.40 -6.40 -6.46
CA THR A 58 -8.21 -5.96 -7.22
C THR A 58 -8.53 -4.78 -8.11
N CYS A 59 -9.70 -4.78 -8.76
CA CYS A 59 -10.15 -3.67 -9.59
C CYS A 59 -10.39 -2.41 -8.76
N ALA A 60 -11.08 -2.53 -7.62
CA ALA A 60 -11.29 -1.41 -6.70
C ALA A 60 -9.98 -0.85 -6.13
N TRP A 61 -9.02 -1.71 -5.77
CA TRP A 61 -7.70 -1.29 -5.30
C TRP A 61 -6.94 -0.55 -6.41
N SER A 62 -6.98 -1.06 -7.63
CA SER A 62 -6.31 -0.43 -8.77
C SER A 62 -6.93 0.94 -9.12
N HIS A 63 -8.27 1.07 -9.01
CA HIS A 63 -8.96 2.36 -9.18
C HIS A 63 -8.51 3.40 -8.14
N LEU A 64 -8.45 3.01 -6.86
CA LEU A 64 -7.91 3.88 -5.81
C LEU A 64 -6.51 4.40 -6.16
N LYS A 65 -5.61 3.48 -6.59
CA LYS A 65 -4.24 3.85 -6.92
C LYS A 65 -4.16 4.78 -8.13
N GLN A 66 -5.00 4.56 -9.14
CA GLN A 66 -5.08 5.45 -10.29
C GLN A 66 -5.49 6.86 -9.86
N CYS A 67 -6.53 6.99 -9.03
CA CYS A 67 -6.95 8.30 -8.49
C CYS A 67 -5.83 8.98 -7.69
N ILE A 68 -5.11 8.23 -6.84
CA ILE A 68 -3.97 8.77 -6.08
C ILE A 68 -2.87 9.25 -7.02
N ALA A 69 -2.52 8.46 -8.04
CA ALA A 69 -1.49 8.82 -9.01
C ALA A 69 -1.88 10.06 -9.82
N ASP A 70 -3.16 10.20 -10.16
CA ASP A 70 -3.69 11.35 -10.88
C ASP A 70 -3.67 12.63 -10.01
N GLU A 71 -4.01 12.53 -8.73
CA GLU A 71 -3.89 13.63 -7.76
C GLU A 71 -2.43 14.05 -7.52
N LEU A 72 -1.50 13.10 -7.60
CA LEU A 72 -0.06 13.33 -7.46
C LEU A 72 0.61 13.75 -8.77
N ARG A 73 -0.10 13.89 -9.89
CA ARG A 73 0.53 14.22 -11.18
C ARG A 73 1.21 15.60 -11.12
N GLY A 74 2.55 15.61 -11.13
CA GLY A 74 3.37 16.82 -10.98
C GLY A 74 3.81 17.12 -9.54
N ARG A 75 3.56 16.21 -8.60
CA ARG A 75 4.00 16.25 -7.20
C ARG A 75 4.67 14.92 -6.86
N GLU A 76 5.78 14.96 -6.11
CA GLU A 76 6.32 13.73 -5.54
C GLU A 76 5.33 13.17 -4.49
N PRO A 77 5.17 11.84 -4.39
CA PRO A 77 4.33 11.24 -3.36
C PRO A 77 4.77 11.73 -1.98
N ALA A 78 3.80 12.19 -1.19
CA ALA A 78 4.10 12.72 0.12
C ALA A 78 4.77 11.67 0.98
N MET A 79 4.56 10.36 0.79
CA MET A 79 5.23 9.32 1.59
C MET A 79 6.78 9.41 1.59
N ALA A 80 7.40 9.87 0.49
CA ALA A 80 8.85 10.08 0.44
C ALA A 80 9.32 11.24 1.35
N GLU A 81 8.49 12.29 1.49
CA GLU A 81 8.75 13.47 2.32
C GLU A 81 8.15 13.36 3.73
N THR A 82 7.00 12.71 3.86
CA THR A 82 6.11 12.56 5.03
C THR A 82 6.62 11.50 5.98
N ALA A 83 7.51 10.60 5.53
CA ALA A 83 8.38 9.85 6.42
C ALA A 83 9.19 10.77 7.36
N VAL A 84 9.35 12.06 7.04
CA VAL A 84 9.95 13.07 7.94
C VAL A 84 8.88 13.74 8.82
N PHE A 85 7.65 13.92 8.33
CA PHE A 85 6.60 14.75 8.96
C PHE A 85 5.52 14.00 9.75
N SER A 86 5.10 12.79 9.35
CA SER A 86 4.06 12.00 10.06
C SER A 86 4.66 11.10 11.13
N SER A 87 4.25 11.26 12.38
CA SER A 87 4.72 10.44 13.51
C SER A 87 4.35 8.96 13.37
N VAL A 88 3.18 8.65 12.80
CA VAL A 88 2.71 7.29 12.56
C VAL A 88 3.51 6.63 11.44
N ALA A 89 3.73 7.35 10.33
CA ALA A 89 4.58 6.86 9.25
C ALA A 89 6.00 6.64 9.76
N ARG A 90 6.56 7.57 10.54
CA ARG A 90 7.90 7.42 11.16
C ARG A 90 8.01 6.20 12.04
N VAL A 91 7.10 5.99 12.99
CA VAL A 91 7.16 4.85 13.91
C VAL A 91 7.03 3.52 13.15
N ALA A 92 6.13 3.47 12.18
CA ALA A 92 5.93 2.25 11.41
C ALA A 92 7.10 1.97 10.45
N LEU A 93 7.66 3.02 9.85
CA LEU A 93 8.90 2.96 9.06
C LEU A 93 10.12 2.64 9.91
N GLU A 94 10.15 3.04 11.18
CA GLU A 94 11.15 2.60 12.15
C GLU A 94 11.01 1.11 12.42
N SER A 95 9.79 0.59 12.59
CA SER A 95 9.56 -0.85 12.75
C SER A 95 9.93 -1.64 11.49
N VAL A 96 9.66 -1.10 10.29
CA VAL A 96 10.22 -1.62 9.03
C VAL A 96 11.73 -1.66 9.15
N ARG A 97 12.34 -0.51 9.47
CA ARG A 97 13.79 -0.39 9.60
C ARG A 97 14.35 -1.40 10.60
N GLU A 98 13.75 -1.61 11.77
CA GLU A 98 14.14 -2.61 12.77
C GLU A 98 14.07 -4.04 12.22
N GLN A 99 13.00 -4.40 11.51
CA GLN A 99 12.89 -5.70 10.84
C GLN A 99 13.96 -5.90 9.75
N PHE A 100 14.39 -4.79 9.14
CA PHE A 100 15.49 -4.74 8.18
C PHE A 100 16.83 -4.29 8.84
N ALA A 101 16.91 -4.12 10.17
CA ALA A 101 18.04 -3.44 10.85
C ALA A 101 19.23 -4.36 11.05
N ALA A 102 19.04 -5.68 10.89
CA ALA A 102 20.13 -6.63 10.75
C ALA A 102 21.01 -6.37 9.50
N MET A 103 20.78 -5.27 8.77
CA MET A 103 21.22 -5.04 7.41
C MET A 103 21.62 -3.56 7.15
N GLU A 104 22.23 -2.85 8.11
CA GLU A 104 22.34 -1.37 8.10
C GLU A 104 23.27 -0.71 7.05
N SER A 105 22.72 0.28 6.34
CA SER A 105 23.31 1.63 6.23
C SER A 105 22.19 2.69 6.13
N LYS A 106 22.25 3.73 6.98
CA LYS A 106 21.11 4.55 7.45
C LYS A 106 20.64 5.69 6.53
N ILE A 107 20.98 5.70 5.24
CA ILE A 107 20.52 6.77 4.29
C ILE A 107 19.83 6.20 3.03
N GLY A 108 19.74 4.88 2.86
CA GLY A 108 19.20 4.28 1.63
C GLY A 108 17.77 3.74 1.67
N LEU A 109 17.21 3.43 2.85
CA LEU A 109 16.00 2.59 2.95
C LEU A 109 14.74 3.26 2.38
N TYR A 110 14.48 4.52 2.72
CA TYR A 110 13.26 5.19 2.25
C TYR A 110 13.27 5.42 0.73
N PRO A 111 14.34 5.97 0.14
CA PRO A 111 14.43 6.05 -1.32
C PRO A 111 14.40 4.68 -2.00
N ALA A 112 14.87 3.61 -1.35
CA ALA A 112 14.79 2.25 -1.90
C ALA A 112 13.36 1.68 -1.87
N ILE A 113 12.61 1.91 -0.78
CA ILE A 113 11.19 1.54 -0.70
C ILE A 113 10.39 2.27 -1.78
N SER A 114 10.58 3.59 -1.96
CA SER A 114 9.89 4.35 -3.00
C SER A 114 10.23 3.93 -4.43
N ARG A 115 11.34 3.19 -4.64
CA ARG A 115 11.74 2.61 -5.93
C ARG A 115 11.28 1.16 -6.11
N LEU A 116 10.55 0.59 -5.16
CA LEU A 116 9.94 -0.72 -5.32
C LEU A 116 8.85 -0.66 -6.42
N PRO A 117 8.70 -1.72 -7.23
CA PRO A 117 7.54 -1.88 -8.09
C PRO A 117 6.24 -1.76 -7.27
N ASP A 118 5.22 -1.12 -7.84
CA ASP A 118 3.97 -0.76 -7.17
C ASP A 118 3.39 -1.85 -6.27
N ARG A 119 3.30 -3.09 -6.76
CA ARG A 119 2.70 -4.20 -5.99
C ARG A 119 3.54 -4.58 -4.77
N LEU A 120 4.87 -4.45 -4.85
CA LEU A 120 5.77 -4.71 -3.72
C LEU A 120 5.70 -3.56 -2.72
N PHE A 121 5.63 -2.33 -3.22
CA PHE A 121 5.43 -1.13 -2.41
C PHE A 121 4.12 -1.18 -1.63
N ASP A 122 2.99 -1.47 -2.29
CA ASP A 122 1.66 -1.58 -1.67
C ASP A 122 1.69 -2.55 -0.49
N VAL A 123 2.30 -3.73 -0.68
CA VAL A 123 2.39 -4.76 0.36
C VAL A 123 3.26 -4.30 1.53
N ILE A 124 4.40 -3.65 1.29
CA ILE A 124 5.25 -3.10 2.35
C ILE A 124 4.49 -2.04 3.15
N VAL A 125 3.80 -1.12 2.46
CA VAL A 125 3.03 -0.06 3.09
C VAL A 125 1.89 -0.63 3.93
N LEU A 126 1.06 -1.50 3.36
CA LEU A 126 -0.09 -2.07 4.08
C LEU A 126 0.37 -2.91 5.28
N ARG A 127 1.39 -3.76 5.09
CA ARG A 127 1.83 -4.71 6.12
C ARG A 127 2.60 -4.03 7.25
N HIS A 128 3.58 -3.21 6.90
CA HIS A 128 4.56 -2.73 7.86
C HIS A 128 4.37 -1.26 8.23
N VAL A 129 3.86 -0.42 7.32
CA VAL A 129 3.60 1.00 7.63
C VAL A 129 2.21 1.21 8.26
N LEU A 130 1.19 0.58 7.69
CA LEU A 130 -0.19 0.68 8.20
C LEU A 130 -0.54 -0.41 9.21
N GLY A 131 0.34 -1.41 9.36
CA GLY A 131 0.24 -2.46 10.38
C GLY A 131 -0.86 -3.49 10.13
N TYR A 132 -1.38 -3.61 8.90
CA TYR A 132 -2.40 -4.62 8.60
C TYR A 132 -1.79 -6.03 8.64
N PRO A 133 -2.51 -7.04 9.16
CA PRO A 133 -2.09 -8.42 9.05
C PRO A 133 -2.13 -8.91 7.58
N SER A 134 -1.44 -10.02 7.29
CA SER A 134 -1.25 -10.50 5.90
C SER A 134 -2.57 -10.87 5.22
N ASP A 135 -3.49 -11.48 5.97
CA ASP A 135 -4.87 -11.76 5.55
C ASP A 135 -5.59 -10.48 5.16
N ARG A 136 -5.53 -9.43 5.99
CA ARG A 136 -6.19 -8.17 5.71
C ARG A 136 -5.55 -7.44 4.54
N THR A 137 -4.23 -7.50 4.41
CA THR A 137 -3.48 -6.97 3.27
C THR A 137 -3.91 -7.64 1.96
N ALA A 138 -4.03 -8.98 1.99
CA ALA A 138 -4.49 -9.78 0.86
C ALA A 138 -5.91 -9.34 0.42
N HIS A 139 -6.84 -9.22 1.38
CA HIS A 139 -8.20 -8.76 1.11
C HIS A 139 -8.25 -7.35 0.53
N ILE A 140 -7.48 -6.39 1.09
CA ILE A 140 -7.43 -5.00 0.60
C ILE A 140 -6.97 -4.93 -0.85
N MET A 141 -5.92 -5.69 -1.20
CA MET A 141 -5.34 -5.68 -2.53
C MET A 141 -6.07 -6.58 -3.54
N GLY A 142 -7.00 -7.42 -3.07
CA GLY A 142 -7.65 -8.46 -3.86
C GLY A 142 -6.72 -9.61 -4.27
N ILE A 143 -5.66 -9.90 -3.51
CA ILE A 143 -4.73 -11.00 -3.81
C ILE A 143 -4.83 -12.11 -2.76
N THR A 144 -4.07 -13.20 -2.92
CA THR A 144 -4.00 -14.25 -1.90
C THR A 144 -2.97 -13.93 -0.83
N GLU A 145 -3.11 -14.48 0.37
CA GLU A 145 -2.08 -14.39 1.41
C GLU A 145 -0.73 -14.98 0.98
N ALA A 146 -0.75 -16.03 0.16
CA ALA A 146 0.46 -16.59 -0.42
C ALA A 146 1.16 -15.56 -1.34
N THR A 147 0.39 -14.81 -2.12
CA THR A 147 0.89 -13.70 -2.94
C THR A 147 1.48 -12.60 -2.07
N VAL A 148 0.83 -12.23 -0.95
CA VAL A 148 1.38 -11.27 0.02
C VAL A 148 2.74 -11.75 0.56
N ARG A 149 2.85 -13.00 1.01
CA ARG A 149 4.12 -13.56 1.50
C ARG A 149 5.21 -13.55 0.41
N SER A 150 4.86 -13.95 -0.81
CA SER A 150 5.78 -13.94 -1.95
C SER A 150 6.25 -12.51 -2.28
N HIS A 151 5.34 -11.54 -2.29
CA HIS A 151 5.64 -10.13 -2.50
C HIS A 151 6.52 -9.56 -1.39
N LEU A 152 6.26 -9.86 -0.12
CA LEU A 152 7.14 -9.48 1.00
C LEU A 152 8.56 -10.01 0.81
N GLY A 153 8.70 -11.29 0.45
CA GLY A 153 10.01 -11.88 0.16
C GLY A 153 10.70 -11.23 -1.05
N ALA A 154 9.95 -10.92 -2.11
CA ALA A 154 10.48 -10.24 -3.29
C ALA A 154 10.90 -8.79 -3.00
N ALA A 155 10.10 -8.05 -2.23
CA ALA A 155 10.40 -6.71 -1.75
C ALA A 155 11.69 -6.72 -0.93
N ARG A 156 11.80 -7.63 0.03
CA ARG A 156 13.01 -7.82 0.84
C ARG A 156 14.25 -8.06 -0.01
N ARG A 157 14.22 -9.04 -0.93
CA ARG A 157 15.37 -9.33 -1.82
C ARG A 157 15.76 -8.13 -2.69
N LYS A 158 14.76 -7.35 -3.14
CA LYS A 158 15.03 -6.13 -3.92
C LYS A 158 15.68 -5.05 -3.07
N LEU A 159 15.17 -4.80 -1.86
CA LEU A 159 15.77 -3.85 -0.93
C LEU A 159 17.19 -4.26 -0.55
N GLU A 160 17.45 -5.55 -0.28
CA GLU A 160 18.79 -6.07 0.00
C GLU A 160 19.77 -5.76 -1.14
N ARG A 161 19.36 -5.99 -2.39
CA ARG A 161 20.18 -5.65 -3.57
C ARG A 161 20.39 -4.15 -3.74
N ASP A 162 19.33 -3.36 -3.67
CA ASP A 162 19.38 -1.91 -3.91
C ASP A 162 20.19 -1.16 -2.84
N LEU A 163 20.31 -1.75 -1.65
CA LEU A 163 21.09 -1.23 -0.53
C LEU A 163 22.51 -1.83 -0.43
N GLY A 164 22.89 -2.75 -1.32
CA GLY A 164 24.23 -3.35 -1.35
C GLY A 164 24.51 -4.30 -0.19
N LEU A 165 23.49 -5.03 0.30
CA LEU A 165 23.55 -5.81 1.52
C LEU A 165 23.82 -7.30 1.24
N PRO A 166 24.59 -7.99 2.10
CA PRO A 166 24.87 -9.42 1.93
C PRO A 166 23.56 -10.21 2.04
N HIS A 167 23.28 -11.03 1.02
CA HIS A 167 22.08 -11.86 1.02
C HIS A 167 22.23 -12.89 2.14
N ALA A 168 21.26 -12.99 3.05
CA ALA A 168 21.26 -13.92 4.19
C ALA A 168 21.10 -15.42 3.78
N GLY A 169 21.77 -15.83 2.70
CA GLY A 169 21.69 -17.16 2.10
C GLY A 169 22.98 -17.64 1.44
N GLN A 170 24.13 -17.06 1.77
CA GLN A 170 25.44 -17.65 1.46
C GLN A 170 26.26 -17.87 2.73
N GLU A 171 25.90 -18.92 3.46
CA GLU A 171 26.87 -19.61 4.31
C GLU A 171 27.84 -20.39 3.40
N HIS A 172 29.12 -20.30 3.74
CA HIS A 172 30.27 -20.91 3.07
C HIS A 172 30.01 -22.33 2.56
N ARG A 173 30.40 -22.59 1.31
CA ARG A 173 30.90 -23.91 0.91
C ARG A 173 32.24 -23.76 0.21
#